data_AF-A0A5N5JYT6-F1
#
_entry.id   AF-A0A5N5JYT6-F1
#
_cell.length_a   1.000
_cell.length_b   1.000
_cell.length_c   1.000
_cell.angle_alpha   90.00
_cell.angle_beta   90.00
_cell.angle_gamma   90.00
#
_symmetry.space_group_name_H-M   'P 1'
#
loop_
_entity.id
_entity.type
_entity.pdbx_description
1 polymer ?
#
loop_
_entity_poly.entity_id
_entity_poly.type
_entity_poly.pdbx_seq_one_letter_code
_entity_poly.pdbx_strand_id
1 'polypeptide(L)'
;MASFSKRITKTDTEKRLSVPIKFLESLPPFQGGHAMEFQAKDENAEVWTFQCSTRKKGRYKKPVLSKGWLRFASRKKLKVGDRIEFYRARNQSTDESPPCYGVRVEREIKLLGSRIGYAPLLPEIEPF
;
A
#
# COMPACT_ATOMS: atom_id res chain seq x y z
N MET A 1 16.07 2.14 -2.98
CA MET A 1 15.04 1.51 -2.13
C MET A 1 13.80 1.38 -2.99
N ALA A 2 13.16 0.21 -3.03
CA ALA A 2 11.96 0.03 -3.85
C ALA A 2 10.78 0.72 -3.18
N SER A 3 10.13 1.63 -3.89
CA SER A 3 8.88 2.26 -3.44
C SER A 3 7.97 2.51 -4.63
N PHE A 4 6.69 2.71 -4.35
CA PHE A 4 5.77 3.32 -5.30
C PHE A 4 4.79 4.22 -4.58
N SER A 5 4.38 5.29 -5.26
CA SER A 5 3.32 6.17 -4.82
C SER A 5 2.26 6.28 -5.92
N LYS A 6 0.99 6.33 -5.53
CA LYS A 6 -0.11 6.62 -6.47
C LYS A 6 -1.27 7.33 -5.80
N ARG A 7 -2.09 7.99 -6.61
CA ARG A 7 -3.41 8.48 -6.21
C ARG A 7 -4.40 7.33 -6.16
N ILE A 8 -5.20 7.30 -5.09
CA ILE A 8 -6.27 6.35 -4.84
C ILE A 8 -7.43 6.65 -5.80
N THR A 9 -7.85 5.63 -6.52
CA THR A 9 -9.01 5.67 -7.42
C THR A 9 -10.23 5.01 -6.77
N LYS A 10 -11.41 5.19 -7.37
CA LYS A 10 -12.63 4.49 -6.95
C LYS A 10 -12.46 2.96 -6.90
N THR A 11 -11.76 2.39 -7.87
CA THR A 11 -11.49 0.93 -7.86
C THR A 11 -10.58 0.52 -6.70
N ASP A 12 -9.63 1.38 -6.33
CA ASP A 12 -8.77 1.11 -5.19
C ASP A 12 -9.59 1.15 -3.89
N THR A 13 -10.51 2.10 -3.71
CA THR A 13 -11.35 2.15 -2.49
C THR A 13 -12.36 1.01 -2.39
N GLU A 14 -12.85 0.49 -3.52
CA GLU A 14 -13.97 -0.46 -3.54
C GLU A 14 -13.56 -1.92 -3.77
N LYS A 15 -12.39 -2.17 -4.37
CA LYS A 15 -12.01 -3.53 -4.81
C LYS A 15 -10.61 -3.95 -4.39
N ARG A 16 -9.57 -3.30 -4.94
CA ARG A 16 -8.18 -3.75 -4.83
C ARG A 16 -7.22 -2.65 -5.27
N LEU A 17 -6.05 -2.58 -4.65
CA LEU A 17 -4.99 -1.68 -5.06
C LEU A 17 -4.20 -2.27 -6.22
N SER A 18 -4.06 -1.55 -7.33
CA SER A 18 -3.10 -1.92 -8.38
C SER A 18 -1.67 -1.60 -7.94
N VAL A 19 -0.76 -2.58 -8.06
CA VAL A 19 0.65 -2.41 -7.72
C VAL A 19 1.49 -2.30 -9.00
N PRO A 20 2.50 -1.43 -9.08
CA PRO A 20 3.45 -1.42 -10.19
C PRO A 20 4.32 -2.68 -10.20
N ILE A 21 4.61 -3.23 -11.38
CA ILE A 21 5.44 -4.44 -11.54
C ILE A 21 6.83 -4.27 -10.89
N LYS A 22 7.44 -3.09 -11.00
CA LYS A 22 8.74 -2.80 -10.36
C LYS A 22 8.73 -2.95 -8.84
N PHE A 23 7.59 -2.70 -8.18
CA PHE A 23 7.49 -2.94 -6.74
C PHE A 23 7.32 -4.43 -6.42
N LEU A 24 6.67 -5.20 -7.31
CA LEU A 24 6.53 -6.65 -7.17
C LEU A 24 7.89 -7.35 -7.06
N GLU A 25 8.88 -6.89 -7.83
CA GLU A 25 10.26 -7.41 -7.79
C GLU A 25 10.93 -7.24 -6.42
N SER A 26 10.41 -6.33 -5.59
CA SER A 26 10.92 -6.08 -4.23
C SER A 26 10.23 -6.90 -3.15
N LEU A 27 9.12 -7.58 -3.47
CA LEU A 27 8.36 -8.42 -2.55
C LEU A 27 8.99 -9.82 -2.45
N PRO A 28 8.72 -10.57 -1.36
CA PRO A 28 9.11 -11.98 -1.28
C PRO A 28 8.60 -12.79 -2.49
N PRO A 29 9.35 -13.81 -2.91
CA PRO A 29 8.99 -14.62 -4.06
C PRO A 29 7.67 -15.35 -3.83
N PHE A 30 6.93 -15.54 -4.91
CA PHE A 30 5.74 -16.37 -4.94
C PHE A 30 6.22 -17.82 -4.90
N GLN A 31 6.13 -18.48 -3.73
CA GLN A 31 6.62 -19.86 -3.49
C GLN A 31 5.87 -20.90 -4.35
N GLY A 32 6.10 -20.92 -5.67
CA GLY A 32 5.37 -21.73 -6.64
C GLY A 32 3.93 -21.28 -6.94
N GLY A 33 3.43 -20.26 -6.23
CA GLY A 33 2.06 -19.74 -6.34
C GLY A 33 1.90 -18.54 -7.27
N HIS A 34 0.70 -17.93 -7.22
CA HIS A 34 0.35 -16.69 -7.93
C HIS A 34 -0.10 -15.57 -6.98
N ALA A 35 -0.05 -15.84 -5.67
CA ALA A 35 -0.26 -14.91 -4.58
C ALA A 35 0.85 -15.08 -3.53
N MET A 36 1.16 -14.02 -2.79
CA MET A 36 2.09 -14.01 -1.68
C MET A 36 1.59 -13.01 -0.62
N GLU A 37 1.95 -13.22 0.65
CA GLU A 37 1.59 -12.29 1.74
C GLU A 37 2.83 -11.58 2.27
N PHE A 38 2.68 -10.30 2.60
CA PHE A 38 3.71 -9.50 3.25
C PHE A 38 3.08 -8.57 4.28
N GLN A 39 3.88 -8.15 5.25
CA GLN A 39 3.49 -7.18 6.27
C GLN A 39 4.11 -5.82 5.97
N ALA A 40 3.35 -4.75 6.18
CA ALA A 40 3.85 -3.38 6.16
C ALA A 40 3.41 -2.64 7.43
N LYS A 41 4.29 -1.81 7.97
CA LYS A 41 4.00 -0.92 9.10
C LYS A 41 3.52 0.43 8.59
N ASP A 42 2.50 0.99 9.22
CA ASP A 42 2.06 2.35 8.91
C ASP A 42 2.77 3.42 9.76
N GLU A 43 2.37 4.68 9.58
CA GLU A 43 2.89 5.81 10.36
C GLU A 43 2.65 5.70 11.89
N ASN A 44 1.68 4.89 12.33
CA ASN A 44 1.37 4.65 13.74
C ASN A 44 2.03 3.36 14.26
N ALA A 45 2.95 2.77 13.48
CA ALA A 45 3.54 1.46 13.72
C ALA A 45 2.54 0.29 13.78
N GLU A 46 1.29 0.46 13.32
CA GLU A 46 0.33 -0.64 13.18
C GLU A 46 0.79 -1.54 12.03
N VAL A 47 0.78 -2.85 12.26
CA VAL A 47 1.20 -3.87 11.29
C VAL A 47 0.01 -4.32 10.46
N TRP A 48 0.14 -4.21 9.14
CA TRP A 48 -0.89 -4.61 8.18
C TRP A 48 -0.39 -5.75 7.31
N THR A 49 -1.14 -6.85 7.28
CA THR A 49 -0.89 -7.97 6.37
C THR A 49 -1.65 -7.77 5.07
N PHE A 50 -0.94 -7.80 3.94
CA PHE A 50 -1.50 -7.70 2.60
C PHE A 50 -1.19 -8.95 1.79
N GLN A 51 -2.15 -9.39 0.98
CA GLN A 51 -1.90 -10.37 -0.05
C GLN A 51 -1.70 -9.67 -1.40
N CYS A 52 -0.52 -9.83 -2.00
CA CYS A 52 -0.24 -9.46 -3.37
C CYS A 52 -0.48 -10.66 -4.29
N SER A 53 -1.25 -10.48 -5.37
CA SER A 53 -1.48 -11.52 -6.37
C SER A 53 -1.32 -10.99 -7.78
N THR A 54 -0.92 -11.85 -8.71
CA THR A 54 -0.89 -11.54 -10.14
C THR A 54 -2.04 -12.22 -10.86
N ARG A 55 -2.52 -11.60 -11.95
CA ARG A 55 -3.53 -12.23 -12.81
C ARG A 55 -2.98 -13.54 -13.41
N LYS A 56 -3.78 -14.60 -13.37
CA LYS A 56 -3.47 -15.91 -13.99
C LYS A 56 -3.61 -15.91 -15.52
N LYS A 57 -4.40 -15.00 -16.07
CA LYS A 57 -4.75 -14.94 -17.52
C LYS A 57 -4.49 -13.54 -18.08
N GLY A 58 -4.08 -13.48 -19.35
CA GLY A 58 -3.82 -12.26 -20.12
C GLY A 58 -2.33 -11.94 -20.31
N ARG A 59 -2.02 -11.04 -21.26
CA ARG A 59 -0.64 -10.69 -21.67
C ARG A 59 0.24 -10.14 -20.54
N TYR A 60 -0.37 -9.49 -19.54
CA TYR A 60 0.36 -8.83 -18.46
C TYR A 60 -0.04 -9.41 -17.09
N LYS A 61 0.96 -9.86 -16.32
CA LYS A 61 0.82 -10.30 -14.92
C LYS A 61 0.61 -9.11 -13.98
N LYS A 62 -0.50 -8.37 -14.15
CA LYS A 62 -0.79 -7.16 -13.37
C LYS A 62 -0.94 -7.50 -11.88
N PRO A 63 -0.05 -6.99 -10.99
CA PRO A 63 -0.13 -7.29 -9.58
C PRO A 63 -1.17 -6.40 -8.88
N VAL A 64 -1.83 -6.97 -7.87
CA VAL A 64 -2.84 -6.29 -7.06
C VAL A 64 -2.75 -6.70 -5.60
N LEU A 65 -3.02 -5.76 -4.69
CA LEU A 65 -3.31 -6.09 -3.28
C LEU A 65 -4.80 -6.40 -3.16
N SER A 66 -5.12 -7.64 -2.78
CA SER A 66 -6.49 -8.14 -2.64
C SER A 66 -6.88 -8.32 -1.17
N LYS A 67 -6.42 -9.39 -0.52
CA LYS A 67 -6.70 -9.61 0.91
C LYS A 67 -5.97 -8.59 1.77
N GLY A 68 -6.61 -8.19 2.86
CA GLY A 68 -6.11 -7.14 3.77
C GLY A 68 -6.34 -5.71 3.27
N TRP A 69 -6.38 -5.49 1.95
CA TRP A 69 -6.47 -4.16 1.36
C TRP A 69 -7.76 -3.40 1.73
N LEU A 70 -8.94 -3.98 1.53
CA LEU A 70 -10.19 -3.27 1.83
C LEU A 70 -10.37 -2.99 3.33
N ARG A 71 -9.86 -3.87 4.19
CA ARG A 71 -9.82 -3.64 5.64
C ARG A 71 -8.93 -2.42 5.97
N PHE A 72 -7.75 -2.34 5.37
CA PHE A 72 -6.87 -1.18 5.49
C PHE A 72 -7.54 0.10 4.99
N ALA A 73 -8.09 0.06 3.77
CA ALA A 73 -8.74 1.22 3.15
C ALA A 73 -9.90 1.75 3.99
N SER A 74 -10.72 0.85 4.53
CA SER A 74 -11.83 1.19 5.42
C SER A 74 -11.35 1.81 6.73
N ARG A 75 -10.37 1.19 7.41
CA ARG A 75 -9.86 1.68 8.70
C ARG A 75 -9.14 3.02 8.57
N LYS A 76 -8.36 3.21 7.51
CA LYS A 76 -7.69 4.49 7.21
C LYS A 76 -8.62 5.54 6.60
N LYS A 77 -9.92 5.21 6.41
CA LYS A 77 -10.93 6.08 5.79
C LYS A 77 -10.40 6.70 4.49
N LEU A 78 -9.84 5.84 3.62
CA LEU A 78 -9.26 6.27 2.34
C LEU A 78 -10.34 6.88 1.45
N LYS A 79 -10.02 8.00 0.82
CA LYS A 79 -10.88 8.70 -0.13
C LYS A 79 -10.26 8.69 -1.52
N VAL A 80 -11.11 8.74 -2.53
CA VAL A 80 -10.66 8.97 -3.91
C VAL A 80 -9.89 10.28 -3.96
N GLY A 81 -8.67 10.22 -4.53
CA GLY A 81 -7.77 11.37 -4.61
C GLY A 81 -6.60 11.31 -3.63
N ASP A 82 -6.74 10.64 -2.49
CA ASP A 82 -5.66 10.46 -1.51
C ASP A 82 -4.42 9.84 -2.15
N ARG A 83 -3.25 10.11 -1.59
CA ARG A 83 -1.99 9.52 -2.02
C ARG A 83 -1.61 8.39 -1.07
N ILE A 84 -1.25 7.25 -1.64
CA ILE A 84 -0.67 6.14 -0.89
C ILE A 84 0.75 5.89 -1.38
N GLU A 85 1.64 5.60 -0.45
CA GLU A 85 3.01 5.17 -0.72
C GLU A 85 3.28 3.84 -0.01
N PHE A 86 3.88 2.90 -0.74
CA PHE A 86 4.51 1.72 -0.13
C PHE A 86 6.00 1.77 -0.41
N TYR A 87 6.81 1.36 0.56
CA TYR A 87 8.25 1.35 0.44
C TYR A 87 8.87 0.17 1.19
N ARG A 88 10.00 -0.33 0.68
CA ARG A 88 10.87 -1.25 1.40
C ARG A 88 11.85 -0.45 2.25
N ALA A 89 11.76 -0.61 3.58
CA ALA A 89 12.69 -0.01 4.53
C ALA A 89 14.06 -0.72 4.47
N ARG A 90 15.12 -0.02 4.89
CA ARG A 90 16.44 -0.63 5.08
C ARG A 90 16.40 -1.45 6.37
N ASN A 91 16.75 -2.72 6.27
CA ASN A 91 17.10 -3.51 7.45
C ASN A 91 18.49 -3.03 7.91
N GLN A 92 18.65 -2.65 9.18
CA GLN A 92 19.97 -2.28 9.75
C GLN A 92 20.80 -3.50 10.15
N SER A 93 20.26 -4.71 10.00
CA SER A 93 20.89 -5.99 10.33
C SER A 93 20.80 -6.93 9.13
N THR A 94 21.87 -7.72 8.98
CA THR A 94 22.27 -8.74 7.99
C THR A 94 21.18 -9.45 7.16
N ASP A 95 21.60 -10.06 6.05
CA ASP A 95 20.80 -10.75 5.01
C ASP A 95 19.77 -11.80 5.48
N GLU A 96 19.75 -12.15 6.77
CA GLU A 96 18.88 -13.15 7.39
C GLU A 96 17.51 -12.59 7.84
N SER A 97 17.35 -11.26 7.98
CA SER A 97 16.08 -10.67 8.44
C SER A 97 15.09 -10.42 7.30
N PRO A 98 13.80 -10.79 7.45
CA PRO A 98 12.77 -10.48 6.45
C PRO A 98 12.75 -8.99 6.09
N PRO A 99 12.46 -8.62 4.83
CA PRO A 99 12.38 -7.23 4.45
C PRO A 99 11.32 -6.49 5.27
N CYS A 100 11.69 -5.34 5.85
CA CYS A 100 10.72 -4.45 6.47
C CYS A 100 10.02 -3.62 5.38
N TYR A 101 8.68 -3.58 5.36
CA TYR A 101 7.91 -2.69 4.50
C TYR A 101 7.18 -1.62 5.30
N GLY A 102 6.99 -0.45 4.70
CA GLY A 102 6.15 0.61 5.21
C GLY A 102 5.03 0.98 4.24
N VAL A 103 3.94 1.49 4.80
CA VAL A 103 2.83 2.10 4.07
C VAL A 103 2.52 3.46 4.66
N ARG A 104 2.34 4.47 3.80
CA ARG A 104 1.97 5.82 4.22
C ARG A 104 0.78 6.30 3.42
N VAL A 105 -0.11 7.03 4.08
CA VAL A 105 -1.24 7.70 3.44
C VAL A 105 -1.16 9.20 3.66
N GLU A 106 -1.43 9.96 2.60
CA GLU A 106 -1.58 11.40 2.66
C GLU A 106 -2.93 11.81 2.05
N ARG A 107 -3.68 12.64 2.78
CA ARG A 107 -4.98 13.17 2.41
C ARG A 107 -4.83 14.20 1.30
N GLU A 108 -5.64 14.09 0.25
CA GLU A 108 -5.70 15.13 -0.78
C GLU A 108 -6.31 16.42 -0.21
N ILE A 109 -5.60 17.54 -0.34
CA ILE A 109 -6.11 18.86 0.03
C ILE A 109 -6.64 19.56 -1.21
N LYS A 110 -7.88 20.04 -1.13
CA LYS A 110 -8.54 20.81 -2.18
C LYS A 110 -8.91 22.20 -1.71
N LEU A 111 -8.73 23.17 -2.59
CA LEU A 111 -9.26 24.52 -2.47
C LEU A 111 -10.14 24.77 -3.69
N LEU A 112 -11.41 25.11 -3.46
CA LEU A 112 -12.38 25.38 -4.54
C LEU A 112 -12.46 24.24 -5.59
N GLY A 113 -12.47 22.98 -5.12
CA GLY A 113 -12.51 21.80 -5.99
C GLY A 113 -11.18 21.43 -6.66
N SER A 114 -10.18 22.31 -6.62
CA SER A 114 -8.86 22.10 -7.21
C SER A 114 -7.88 21.54 -6.18
N ARG A 115 -7.10 20.52 -6.54
CA ARG A 115 -6.07 19.94 -5.66
C ARG A 115 -4.92 20.94 -5.50
N ILE A 116 -4.62 21.30 -4.26
CA ILE A 116 -3.50 22.19 -3.91
C ILE A 116 -2.33 21.47 -3.23
N GLY A 117 -2.53 20.25 -2.72
CA GLY A 117 -1.46 19.50 -2.07
C GLY A 117 -1.92 18.21 -1.41
N TYR A 118 -1.07 17.69 -0.52
CA TYR A 118 -1.37 16.54 0.33
C TYR A 118 -0.87 16.82 1.75
N ALA A 119 -1.53 16.24 2.75
CA ALA A 119 -1.05 16.24 4.14
C ALA A 119 -1.06 14.82 4.72
N PRO A 120 -0.15 14.48 5.64
CA PRO A 120 -0.18 13.20 6.35
C PRO A 120 -1.55 12.93 6.98
N LEU A 121 -1.96 11.66 7.04
CA LEU A 121 -3.04 11.28 7.95
C LEU A 121 -2.55 11.52 9.38
N LEU A 122 -3.14 12.51 10.05
CA LEU A 122 -2.93 12.69 11.47
C LEU A 122 -3.54 11.49 12.21
N PRO A 123 -2.87 10.98 13.26
CA PRO A 123 -3.49 9.99 14.12
C PRO A 123 -4.82 10.55 14.65
N GLU A 124 -5.85 9.71 14.72
CA GLU A 124 -7.08 10.08 15.42
C GLU A 124 -6.68 10.38 16.86
N ILE A 125 -6.71 11.67 17.24
CA ILE A 125 -6.58 12.07 18.63
C ILE A 125 -7.87 11.54 19.29
N GLU A 126 -7.77 10.46 20.05
CA GLU A 126 -8.91 10.04 20.85
C GLU A 126 -9.22 11.16 21.85
N PRO A 127 -10.46 11.68 21.88
CA PRO A 127 -10.83 12.64 22.89
C PRO A 127 -10.73 11.95 24.27
N PHE A 128 -10.01 12.59 25.19
CA PHE A 128 -9.94 12.21 26.60
C PHE A 128 -11.31 12.24 27.28
#